data_AF-A0A367KHL2-F1
#
_entry.id   AF-A0A367KHL2-F1
#
_cell.length_a   1.000
_cell.length_b   1.000
_cell.length_c   1.000
_cell.angle_alpha   90.00
_cell.angle_beta   90.00
_cell.angle_gamma   90.00
#
_symmetry.space_group_name_H-M   'P 1'
#
loop_
_entity.id
_entity.type
_entity.pdbx_description
1 polymer ?
#
loop_
_entity_poly.entity_id
_entity_poly.type
_entity_poly.pdbx_seq_one_letter_code
_entity_poly.pdbx_strand_id
1 'polypeptide(L)'
;MFLRNTVKTRSFSKRLISNKSKLPLKVGSINILDLGTVVNRDGFHTERFIFSIGYIIRRLCPSAVYPDKYTVMTTKVLDRNHSQLLMTTADQPDNTPIVSSIPRA
;
A
#
# COMPACT_ATOMS: atom_id res chain seq x y z
N MET A 1 7.25 -8.18 52.03
CA MET A 1 8.53 -8.03 51.29
C MET A 1 8.20 -8.13 49.80
N PHE A 2 8.07 -7.01 49.08
CA PHE A 2 7.69 -6.98 47.66
C PHE A 2 8.89 -6.48 46.83
N LEU A 3 9.42 -7.34 45.96
CA LEU A 3 10.48 -6.98 45.01
C LEU A 3 9.88 -6.18 43.85
N ARG A 4 10.26 -4.90 43.76
CA ARG A 4 9.92 -4.03 42.63
C ARG A 4 10.84 -4.36 41.45
N ASN A 5 10.31 -4.97 40.40
CA ASN A 5 11.04 -5.13 39.14
C ASN A 5 11.15 -3.76 38.44
N THR A 6 12.38 -3.23 38.38
CA THR A 6 12.72 -2.03 37.62
C THR A 6 12.83 -2.37 36.13
N VAL A 7 11.85 -1.94 35.34
CA VAL A 7 11.92 -1.98 33.87
C VAL A 7 12.98 -0.96 33.43
N LYS A 8 14.13 -1.42 32.94
CA LYS A 8 15.14 -0.56 32.33
C LYS A 8 14.68 -0.16 30.93
N THR A 9 14.11 1.02 30.79
CA THR A 9 13.79 1.62 29.49
C THR A 9 15.09 1.91 28.75
N ARG A 10 15.45 1.07 27.78
CA ARG A 10 16.52 1.39 26.83
C ARG A 10 16.03 2.52 25.93
N SER A 11 16.61 3.70 26.13
CA SER A 11 16.54 4.79 25.16
C SER A 11 17.17 4.31 23.86
N PHE A 12 16.35 4.01 22.86
CA PHE A 12 16.83 3.85 21.49
C PHE A 12 17.12 5.25 20.98
N SER A 13 18.42 5.55 20.79
CA SER A 13 18.83 6.80 20.14
C SER A 13 18.14 6.88 18.78
N LYS A 14 17.40 7.98 18.55
CA LYS A 14 16.85 8.33 17.24
C LYS A 14 18.03 8.54 16.30
N ARG A 15 18.48 7.47 15.65
CA ARG A 15 19.33 7.58 14.48
C ARG A 15 18.47 8.28 13.43
N LEU A 16 18.76 9.55 13.19
CA LEU A 16 18.28 10.29 12.01
C LEU A 16 18.93 9.66 10.77
N ILE A 17 18.47 8.46 10.42
CA ILE A 17 18.69 7.88 9.11
C ILE A 17 17.87 8.77 8.18
N SER A 18 18.45 9.20 7.06
CA SER A 18 17.69 9.78 5.95
C SER A 18 16.68 8.72 5.46
N ASN A 19 15.52 8.69 6.13
CA ASN A 19 14.62 7.53 6.30
C ASN A 19 13.55 7.45 5.20
N LYS A 20 13.88 7.87 3.97
CA LYS A 20 13.02 7.59 2.82
C LYS A 20 13.54 6.30 2.17
N SER A 21 12.79 5.22 2.31
CA SER A 21 12.97 4.02 1.48
C SER A 21 13.08 4.46 0.02
N LYS A 22 14.17 4.11 -0.65
CA LYS A 22 14.33 4.39 -2.08
C LYS A 22 13.28 3.58 -2.83
N LEU A 23 12.36 4.28 -3.49
CA LEU A 23 11.36 3.69 -4.38
C LEU A 23 11.89 3.77 -5.82
N PRO A 24 11.52 2.82 -6.71
CA PRO A 24 10.60 1.71 -6.47
C PRO A 24 11.21 0.58 -5.61
N LEU A 25 10.38 -0.10 -4.81
CA LEU A 25 10.78 -1.22 -3.95
C LEU A 25 10.02 -2.49 -4.31
N LYS A 26 10.75 -3.55 -4.69
CA LYS A 26 10.18 -4.86 -4.97
C LYS A 26 10.04 -5.68 -3.68
N VAL A 27 8.83 -6.14 -3.38
CA VAL A 27 8.52 -7.04 -2.25
C VAL A 27 7.69 -8.21 -2.78
N GLY A 28 8.32 -9.39 -2.87
CA GLY A 28 7.69 -10.56 -3.51
C GLY A 28 7.32 -10.28 -4.97
N SER A 29 6.04 -10.48 -5.32
CA SER A 29 5.47 -10.23 -6.65
C SER A 29 4.98 -8.79 -6.87
N ILE A 30 5.09 -7.93 -5.85
CA ILE A 30 4.63 -6.55 -5.87
C ILE A 30 5.82 -5.61 -6.03
N ASN A 31 5.66 -4.58 -6.85
CA ASN A 31 6.60 -3.47 -6.98
C ASN A 31 5.93 -2.19 -6.47
N ILE A 32 6.43 -1.65 -5.36
CA ILE A 32 5.91 -0.45 -4.71
C ILE A 32 6.53 0.77 -5.37
N LEU A 33 5.70 1.67 -5.90
CA LEU A 33 6.13 2.91 -6.57
C LEU A 33 5.99 4.13 -5.66
N ASP A 34 4.98 4.15 -4.80
CA ASP A 34 4.73 5.20 -3.80
C ASP A 34 4.14 4.57 -2.54
N LEU A 35 4.59 5.01 -1.35
CA LEU A 35 4.05 4.55 -0.06
C LEU A 35 2.78 5.31 0.36
N GLY A 36 2.51 6.46 -0.27
CA GLY A 36 1.39 7.31 0.06
C GLY A 36 1.48 7.94 1.46
N THR A 37 0.36 8.47 1.92
CA THR A 37 0.20 9.14 3.22
C THR A 37 -0.82 8.40 4.07
N VAL A 38 -0.43 8.03 5.29
CA VAL A 38 -1.34 7.44 6.29
C VAL A 38 -2.22 8.53 6.88
N VAL A 39 -3.53 8.26 6.96
CA VAL A 39 -4.50 9.13 7.64
C VAL A 39 -5.26 8.34 8.69
N ASN A 40 -5.53 8.97 9.83
CA ASN A 40 -6.34 8.38 10.89
C ASN A 40 -7.81 8.79 10.71
N ARG A 41 -8.45 8.24 9.67
CA ARG A 41 -9.87 8.46 9.35
C ARG A 41 -10.53 7.12 9.04
N ASP A 42 -11.79 6.99 9.46
CA ASP A 42 -12.61 5.83 9.15
C ASP A 42 -12.62 5.52 7.65
N GLY A 43 -12.58 4.23 7.32
CA GLY A 43 -12.55 3.77 5.94
C GLY A 43 -11.17 3.86 5.26
N PHE A 44 -10.10 4.24 5.97
CA PHE A 44 -8.71 4.18 5.48
C PHE A 44 -7.82 3.21 6.25
N HIS A 45 -8.41 2.47 7.19
CA HIS A 45 -7.75 1.40 7.90
C HIS A 45 -8.80 0.41 8.42
N THR A 46 -8.31 -0.78 8.76
CA THR A 46 -9.00 -1.79 9.57
C THR A 46 -8.09 -2.10 10.76
N GLU A 47 -8.50 -3.01 11.63
CA GLU A 47 -7.62 -3.53 12.69
C GLU A 47 -6.32 -4.16 12.15
N ARG A 48 -6.31 -4.62 10.88
CA ARG A 48 -5.20 -5.37 10.29
C ARG A 48 -4.47 -4.66 9.16
N PHE A 49 -5.08 -3.65 8.54
CA PHE A 49 -4.55 -3.02 7.32
C PHE A 49 -4.68 -1.51 7.35
N ILE A 50 -3.70 -0.83 6.76
CA ILE A 50 -3.72 0.62 6.51
C ILE A 50 -3.78 0.83 4.99
N PHE A 51 -4.67 1.70 4.55
CA PHE A 51 -4.85 2.07 3.15
C PHE A 51 -4.39 3.51 2.93
N SER A 52 -3.07 3.69 2.80
CA SER A 52 -2.45 5.02 2.63
C SER A 52 -2.92 5.69 1.35
N ILE A 53 -3.34 6.95 1.44
CA ILE A 53 -3.78 7.74 0.28
C ILE A 53 -2.58 7.94 -0.65
N GLY A 54 -2.76 7.63 -1.94
CA GLY A 54 -1.69 7.74 -2.93
C GLY A 54 -0.68 6.61 -2.90
N TYR A 55 -0.89 5.54 -2.12
CA TYR A 55 -0.11 4.30 -2.26
C TYR A 55 -0.22 3.78 -3.69
N ILE A 56 0.91 3.53 -4.36
CA ILE A 56 0.95 3.04 -5.74
C ILE A 56 1.79 1.76 -5.81
N ILE A 57 1.22 0.73 -6.42
CA ILE A 57 1.92 -0.51 -6.71
C ILE A 57 1.76 -0.93 -8.17
N ARG A 58 2.69 -1.78 -8.61
CA ARG A 58 2.56 -2.61 -9.81
C ARG A 58 2.64 -4.07 -9.44
N ARG A 59 1.82 -4.88 -10.09
CA ARG A 59 1.91 -6.35 -10.04
C ARG A 59 1.60 -6.94 -11.40
N LEU A 60 2.05 -8.16 -11.64
CA LEU A 60 1.60 -8.93 -12.79
C LEU A 60 0.21 -9.53 -12.51
N CYS A 61 -0.65 -9.52 -13.51
CA CYS A 61 -1.93 -10.23 -13.51
C CYS A 61 -2.18 -10.84 -14.89
N PRO A 62 -3.05 -11.87 -15.01
CA PRO A 62 -3.51 -12.34 -16.31
C PRO A 62 -4.11 -11.19 -17.12
N SER A 63 -3.84 -11.17 -18.42
CA SER A 63 -4.41 -10.19 -19.35
C SER A 63 -5.86 -10.54 -19.65
N ALA A 64 -6.73 -9.52 -19.68
CA ALA A 64 -8.11 -9.66 -20.13
C ALA A 64 -8.25 -9.59 -21.67
N VAL A 65 -7.18 -9.18 -22.37
CA VAL A 65 -7.14 -9.05 -23.85
C VAL A 65 -6.50 -10.29 -24.47
N TYR A 66 -5.43 -10.79 -23.86
CA TYR A 66 -4.64 -11.90 -24.37
C TYR A 66 -4.64 -13.05 -23.34
N PRO A 67 -5.50 -14.08 -23.52
CA PRO A 67 -5.74 -15.11 -22.49
C PRO A 67 -4.48 -15.83 -21.99
N ASP A 68 -3.48 -16.01 -22.86
CA ASP A 68 -2.24 -16.73 -22.53
C ASP A 68 -1.11 -15.82 -22.03
N LYS A 69 -1.39 -14.55 -21.75
CA LYS A 69 -0.38 -13.56 -21.36
C LYS A 69 -0.67 -12.92 -20.01
N TYR A 70 0.39 -12.42 -19.40
CA TYR A 70 0.31 -11.53 -18.25
C TYR A 70 0.52 -10.09 -18.68
N THR A 71 -0.11 -9.17 -17.95
CA THR A 71 0.05 -7.73 -18.10
C THR A 71 0.42 -7.10 -16.75
N VAL A 72 0.93 -5.88 -16.79
CA VAL A 72 1.23 -5.11 -15.57
C VAL A 72 -0.02 -4.34 -15.18
N MET A 73 -0.55 -4.61 -14.00
CA MET A 73 -1.59 -3.80 -13.37
C MET A 73 -0.94 -2.78 -12.44
N THR A 74 -1.24 -1.50 -12.65
CA THR A 74 -0.92 -0.42 -11.71
C THR A 74 -2.14 -0.15 -10.84
N THR A 75 -1.97 -0.12 -9.52
CA THR A 75 -3.04 0.16 -8.57
C THR A 75 -2.68 1.35 -7.70
N LYS A 76 -3.62 2.27 -7.51
CA LYS A 76 -3.48 3.44 -6.64
C LYS A 76 -4.62 3.51 -5.64
N VAL A 77 -4.31 3.80 -4.38
CA VAL A 77 -5.32 4.13 -3.36
C VAL A 77 -5.74 5.60 -3.53
N LEU A 78 -7.05 5.83 -3.69
CA LEU A 78 -7.66 7.14 -3.80
C LEU A 78 -8.36 7.56 -2.50
N ASP A 79 -8.46 8.87 -2.30
CA ASP A 79 -9.34 9.48 -1.32
C ASP A 79 -10.64 9.94 -2.00
N ARG A 80 -11.75 9.24 -1.74
CA ARG A 80 -13.11 9.61 -2.18
C ARG A 80 -14.10 9.43 -1.04
N ASN A 81 -13.84 10.09 0.09
CA ASN A 81 -14.52 9.95 1.39
C ASN A 81 -14.21 8.64 2.13
N HIS A 82 -13.96 7.55 1.42
CA HIS A 82 -13.35 6.32 1.92
C HIS A 82 -12.25 5.85 0.96
N SER A 83 -11.42 4.90 1.39
CA SER A 83 -10.38 4.35 0.52
C SER A 83 -10.98 3.57 -0.65
N GLN A 84 -10.52 3.89 -1.85
CA GLN A 84 -10.87 3.18 -3.09
C GLN A 84 -9.62 2.82 -3.87
N LEU A 85 -9.69 1.74 -4.66
CA LEU A 85 -8.62 1.31 -5.55
C LEU A 85 -8.94 1.76 -6.97
N LEU A 86 -8.02 2.50 -7.57
CA LEU A 86 -7.97 2.77 -9.00
C LEU A 86 -6.99 1.79 -9.65
N MET A 87 -7.44 1.03 -10.63
CA MET A 87 -6.65 0.02 -11.31
C MET A 87 -6.62 0.28 -12.82
N THR A 88 -5.42 0.23 -13.39
CA THR A 88 -5.17 0.29 -14.84
C THR A 88 -4.26 -0.85 -15.26
N THR A 89 -4.45 -1.36 -16.46
CA THR A 89 -3.62 -2.43 -17.04
C THR A 89 -2.82 -1.89 -18.22
N ALA A 90 -1.57 -2.32 -18.37
CA ALA A 90 -0.65 -1.77 -19.36
C ALA A 90 -1.00 -2.12 -20.81
N ASP A 91 -1.77 -3.18 -21.02
CA ASP A 91 -2.26 -3.68 -22.30
C ASP A 91 -3.60 -3.06 -22.72
N GLN A 92 -4.22 -2.24 -21.86
CA GLN A 92 -5.43 -1.47 -22.17
C GLN A 92 -5.29 -0.02 -21.65
N PRO A 93 -4.29 0.75 -22.11
CA PRO A 93 -4.01 2.08 -21.58
C PRO A 93 -5.13 3.10 -21.83
N ASP A 94 -5.91 2.91 -22.89
CA ASP A 94 -6.98 3.84 -23.31
C ASP A 94 -8.35 3.51 -22.68
N ASN A 95 -8.46 2.36 -22.00
CA ASN A 95 -9.70 1.98 -21.35
C ASN A 95 -9.94 2.80 -20.08
N THR A 96 -11.22 2.97 -19.74
CA THR A 96 -11.58 3.58 -18.45
C THR A 96 -11.01 2.75 -17.30
N PRO A 97 -10.26 3.36 -16.36
CA PRO A 97 -9.74 2.67 -15.20
C PRO A 97 -10.84 2.02 -14.36
N ILE A 98 -10.55 0.86 -13.79
CA ILE A 98 -11.46 0.18 -12.86
C ILE A 98 -11.35 0.85 -11.50
N VAL A 99 -12.48 1.24 -10.91
CA VAL A 99 -12.56 1.77 -9.55
C VAL A 99 -13.35 0.80 -8.68
N SER A 100 -12.78 0.39 -7.54
CA SER A 100 -13.43 -0.51 -6.59
C SER A 100 -13.30 0.02 -5.16
N SER A 101 -14.33 -0.22 -4.34
CA SER A 101 -14.19 -0.14 -2.89
C SER A 101 -13.23 -1.22 -2.39
N ILE A 102 -12.47 -0.91 -1.35
CA ILE A 102 -11.66 -1.92 -0.65
C ILE A 102 -12.60 -2.83 0.16
N PRO A 103 -12.41 -4.17 0.14
CA PRO A 103 -13.20 -5.06 0.98
C PRO A 103 -13.07 -4.64 2.45
N ARG A 104 -14.20 -4.30 3.07
CA ARG A 104 -14.26 -4.14 4.52
C ARG A 104 -14.22 -5.56 5.10
N ALA A 105 -13.17 -5.85 5.87
CA ALA A 105 -13.06 -7.07 6.65
C ALA A 105 -14.14 -7.11 7.74
#